data_AF-A0A428NFK3-F1
#
_entry.id   AF-A0A428NFK3-F1
#
_cell.length_a   1.000
_cell.length_b   1.000
_cell.length_c   1.000
_cell.angle_alpha   90.00
_cell.angle_beta   90.00
_cell.angle_gamma   90.00
#
_symmetry.space_group_name_H-M   'P 1'
#
loop_
_entity.id
_entity.type
_entity.pdbx_description
1 polymer ?
#
loop_
_entity_poly.entity_id
_entity_poly.type
_entity_poly.pdbx_seq_one_letter_code
_entity_poly.pdbx_strand_id
1 'polypeptide(L)'
;MSISEKCNALVPAVLLCGTEFSVSQDQPTDDSRRSRGNSNLASVPNSAGSNNYTRILGSPAAPRNNGGPSSSASSSITTDVHARPYLDENILNEHYLAFRVVLDTSDPKDNQQLNKSNPKLLRLTLSQLYELSTDVFDELVRRQVPASPNDPPAFLLPNNAFSSTRNQGRQMLSAVGSLRFRDLVADVAHEIKRRFPYFARASSSKWEITHNKLIEECKSQLRQLSDKLRSMEDAMKNRGGEINGILGEECSRATAYNLEKQEWNDIRLDLENKLAEEQALNDSMRQELQQVREDHDAETEKLRNEVASAQTEAQEAQEAQRVAAQHAAAQQASRGGIEPVKLDSFLEQVNGRLRHSLLEQQQAQQQAMKEIRKEVKEFLREMRVLSHQSSSVYVRQAEELGQTTKRLQQEVYEWRIRYVCAKEQLRSTCASSVELGPEHKAIKLDRGKCLADDHGLVKDIHVTEFQTAIDKLLHKARTDDSGSVIDAVKSVVVSVRRITHDATVSRSDGEDSALQAKLRGEVSSATNSLIRASMNCAAGAGLYPLSLLDAAVSRLAGAIFGLLLVKVQTTPA
;
A
#
# COMPACT_ATOMS: atom_id res chain seq x y z
N MET A 1 -67.89 -41.71 -24.04
CA MET A 1 -68.39 -40.31 -24.06
C MET A 1 -67.76 -39.62 -22.86
N SER A 2 -66.53 -39.12 -23.01
CA SER A 2 -66.18 -37.73 -23.36
C SER A 2 -66.56 -36.73 -22.27
N ILE A 3 -65.56 -36.37 -21.45
CA ILE A 3 -65.42 -35.01 -20.94
C ILE A 3 -64.04 -34.54 -21.39
N SER A 4 -64.06 -33.41 -22.07
CA SER A 4 -63.01 -32.84 -22.90
C SER A 4 -62.66 -31.47 -22.34
N GLU A 5 -61.35 -31.16 -22.34
CA GLU A 5 -60.75 -29.82 -22.40
C GLU A 5 -60.80 -28.94 -21.13
N LYS A 6 -59.79 -28.13 -20.77
CA LYS A 6 -58.54 -27.64 -21.41
C LYS A 6 -57.68 -26.95 -20.34
N CYS A 7 -56.37 -26.79 -20.65
CA CYS A 7 -55.35 -25.82 -20.16
C CYS A 7 -54.03 -26.56 -19.84
N ASN A 8 -53.21 -26.95 -20.81
CA ASN A 8 -52.16 -26.17 -21.49
C ASN A 8 -51.44 -25.12 -20.61
N ALA A 9 -50.24 -25.49 -20.15
CA ALA A 9 -49.15 -24.54 -19.88
C ALA A 9 -47.85 -25.09 -20.49
N LEU A 10 -47.23 -24.22 -21.29
CA LEU A 10 -46.08 -24.43 -22.16
C LEU A 10 -44.79 -24.41 -21.33
N VAL A 11 -43.92 -25.41 -21.52
CA VAL A 11 -42.54 -25.43 -21.01
C VAL A 11 -41.63 -24.75 -22.03
N PRO A 12 -40.82 -23.73 -21.69
CA PRO A 12 -39.74 -23.30 -22.54
C PRO A 12 -38.50 -24.19 -22.34
N ALA A 13 -38.08 -24.84 -23.42
CA ALA A 13 -36.85 -25.61 -23.53
C ALA A 13 -35.61 -24.71 -23.35
N VAL A 14 -34.69 -25.13 -22.49
CA VAL A 14 -33.35 -24.55 -22.38
C VAL A 14 -32.46 -25.21 -23.45
N LEU A 15 -32.02 -24.39 -24.40
CA LEU A 15 -31.05 -24.73 -25.43
C LEU A 15 -29.66 -24.89 -24.81
N LEU A 16 -29.13 -26.12 -24.91
CA LEU A 16 -27.71 -26.43 -24.79
C LEU A 16 -26.99 -25.93 -26.05
N CYS A 17 -26.00 -25.04 -25.88
CA CYS A 17 -24.96 -24.83 -26.89
C CYS A 17 -23.63 -24.61 -26.18
N GLY A 18 -22.73 -25.59 -26.31
CA GLY A 18 -21.35 -25.48 -25.91
C GLY A 18 -20.55 -24.73 -26.96
N THR A 19 -19.66 -23.86 -26.51
CA THR A 19 -18.54 -23.34 -27.30
C THR A 19 -17.34 -23.23 -26.40
N GLU A 20 -16.32 -24.00 -26.76
CA GLU A 20 -14.99 -24.03 -26.19
C GLU A 20 -14.29 -22.67 -26.30
N PHE A 21 -13.50 -22.30 -25.30
CA PHE A 21 -12.56 -21.19 -25.38
C PHE A 21 -11.15 -21.69 -25.08
N SER A 22 -10.32 -21.69 -26.12
CA SER A 22 -8.89 -22.01 -26.07
C SER A 22 -8.11 -20.91 -25.36
N VAL A 23 -7.20 -21.32 -24.48
CA VAL A 23 -6.19 -20.48 -23.83
C VAL A 23 -5.01 -20.28 -24.80
N SER A 24 -4.73 -19.03 -25.17
CA SER A 24 -3.52 -18.65 -25.90
C SER A 24 -2.35 -18.47 -24.93
N GLN A 25 -1.27 -19.20 -25.24
CA GLN A 25 0.02 -19.19 -24.56
C GLN A 25 1.02 -18.51 -25.50
N ASP A 26 1.48 -17.32 -25.16
CA ASP A 26 2.56 -16.64 -25.89
C ASP A 26 3.85 -16.64 -25.05
N GLN A 27 4.85 -17.36 -25.55
CA GLN A 27 6.28 -17.15 -25.27
C GLN A 27 6.82 -16.07 -26.21
N PRO A 28 7.93 -15.41 -25.82
CA PRO A 28 8.95 -15.10 -26.79
C PRO A 28 10.31 -15.69 -26.41
N THR A 29 11.01 -16.08 -27.46
CA THR A 29 12.27 -16.80 -27.53
C THR A 29 13.49 -15.94 -27.23
N ASP A 30 14.51 -16.63 -26.70
CA ASP A 30 15.91 -16.28 -26.54
C ASP A 30 16.56 -15.74 -27.82
N ASP A 31 17.41 -14.72 -27.69
CA ASP A 31 18.49 -14.47 -28.66
C ASP A 31 19.73 -13.95 -27.93
N SER A 32 20.61 -14.90 -27.60
CA SER A 32 21.93 -14.69 -27.03
C SER A 32 22.98 -14.55 -28.13
N ARG A 33 23.61 -13.37 -28.28
CA ARG A 33 24.98 -13.25 -28.86
C ARG A 33 25.87 -12.26 -28.10
N ARG A 34 26.75 -12.87 -27.30
CA ARG A 34 28.15 -12.54 -26.91
C ARG A 34 28.78 -11.29 -27.58
N SER A 35 29.50 -10.47 -26.81
CA SER A 35 30.92 -10.70 -26.45
C SER A 35 31.62 -9.42 -25.95
N ARG A 36 32.27 -9.54 -24.77
CA ARG A 36 33.58 -9.00 -24.34
C ARG A 36 33.91 -7.50 -24.51
N GLY A 37 34.46 -6.93 -23.44
CA GLY A 37 35.52 -5.91 -23.56
C GLY A 37 35.70 -5.01 -22.35
N ASN A 38 36.65 -5.38 -21.50
CA ASN A 38 37.07 -4.66 -20.30
C ASN A 38 37.79 -3.32 -20.59
N SER A 39 37.79 -2.47 -19.56
CA SER A 39 38.87 -1.59 -19.09
C SER A 39 38.99 -0.12 -19.57
N ASN A 40 38.86 0.75 -18.55
CA ASN A 40 39.84 1.74 -18.07
C ASN A 40 40.02 3.13 -18.70
N LEU A 41 39.88 4.11 -17.79
CA LEU A 41 40.77 5.26 -17.50
C LEU A 41 40.70 6.55 -18.35
N ALA A 42 40.74 7.64 -17.57
CA ALA A 42 41.30 8.98 -17.83
C ALA A 42 40.31 10.15 -18.06
N SER A 43 40.12 10.91 -16.98
CA SER A 43 40.44 12.34 -16.82
C SER A 43 39.88 13.42 -17.77
N VAL A 44 39.04 14.29 -17.19
CA VAL A 44 38.98 15.80 -17.15
C VAL A 44 40.06 16.54 -18.00
N PRO A 45 39.86 17.78 -18.56
CA PRO A 45 39.16 18.89 -17.90
C PRO A 45 38.48 20.05 -18.69
N ASN A 46 37.71 20.84 -17.91
CA ASN A 46 37.37 22.27 -17.93
C ASN A 46 37.71 23.15 -19.15
N SER A 47 36.83 24.13 -19.48
CA SER A 47 37.02 25.56 -19.13
C SER A 47 35.92 26.49 -19.70
N ALA A 48 35.89 27.71 -19.15
CA ALA A 48 35.31 28.98 -19.63
C ALA A 48 33.78 29.16 -19.50
N GLY A 49 33.23 30.31 -19.10
CA GLY A 49 33.72 31.67 -18.79
C GLY A 49 32.53 32.45 -18.19
N SER A 50 32.75 33.49 -17.36
CA SER A 50 32.75 34.92 -17.77
C SER A 50 31.37 35.41 -18.28
N ASN A 51 30.71 36.50 -17.86
CA ASN A 51 31.10 37.70 -17.14
C ASN A 51 29.85 38.63 -16.93
N ASN A 52 29.98 39.60 -16.00
CA ASN A 52 29.35 40.96 -15.94
C ASN A 52 27.87 41.06 -15.45
N TYR A 53 27.38 42.13 -14.77
CA TYR A 53 27.61 43.58 -14.94
C TYR A 53 27.14 44.46 -13.74
N THR A 54 27.85 45.60 -13.57
CA THR A 54 27.43 46.96 -13.09
C THR A 54 27.03 47.19 -11.62
N ARG A 55 27.19 48.37 -10.98
CA ARG A 55 27.96 49.66 -11.08
C ARG A 55 27.36 50.55 -9.95
N ILE A 56 28.08 51.55 -9.40
CA ILE A 56 27.67 52.98 -9.19
C ILE A 56 28.32 53.67 -7.95
N LEU A 57 29.09 54.72 -8.26
CA LEU A 57 29.42 56.02 -7.60
C LEU A 57 29.87 56.06 -6.11
N GLY A 58 30.81 56.92 -5.68
CA GLY A 58 31.26 58.21 -6.24
C GLY A 58 32.64 58.68 -5.74
N SER A 59 33.12 59.74 -6.38
CA SER A 59 34.51 60.24 -6.42
C SER A 59 34.77 61.42 -5.41
N PRO A 60 35.82 62.27 -5.53
CA PRO A 60 37.02 62.25 -4.68
C PRO A 60 37.39 63.64 -4.07
N ALA A 61 38.48 63.75 -3.29
CA ALA A 61 39.21 65.02 -3.13
C ALA A 61 40.67 64.82 -2.65
N ALA A 62 41.61 65.34 -3.45
CA ALA A 62 42.97 65.74 -3.06
C ALA A 62 42.99 67.30 -2.96
N PRO A 63 44.11 68.07 -2.85
CA PRO A 63 45.54 67.74 -2.68
C PRO A 63 46.37 68.71 -1.77
N ARG A 64 47.71 68.54 -1.79
CA ARG A 64 48.81 69.56 -1.85
C ARG A 64 49.50 70.18 -0.61
N ASN A 65 50.81 69.87 -0.52
CA ASN A 65 52.01 70.70 -0.28
C ASN A 65 51.86 72.22 -0.01
N ASN A 66 52.62 72.78 0.96
CA ASN A 66 53.92 73.50 0.79
C ASN A 66 54.34 74.30 2.05
N GLY A 67 55.66 74.37 2.33
CA GLY A 67 56.31 75.56 2.93
C GLY A 67 56.98 75.43 4.31
N GLY A 68 58.32 75.44 4.36
CA GLY A 68 59.12 75.85 5.54
C GLY A 68 59.39 77.37 5.54
N PRO A 69 60.44 77.93 6.21
CA PRO A 69 61.28 77.42 7.31
C PRO A 69 61.48 78.44 8.49
N SER A 70 62.27 78.03 9.51
CA SER A 70 63.06 78.85 10.48
C SER A 70 62.33 79.65 11.59
N SER A 71 62.80 79.91 12.82
CA SER A 71 63.87 79.44 13.73
C SER A 71 63.73 80.29 15.01
N SER A 72 63.73 79.71 16.23
CA SER A 72 64.08 80.31 17.54
C SER A 72 63.46 79.46 18.67
N ALA A 73 64.00 79.23 19.86
CA ALA A 73 65.29 79.39 20.51
C ALA A 73 65.13 78.69 21.89
N SER A 74 66.26 78.33 22.51
CA SER A 74 66.44 78.19 23.96
C SER A 74 65.95 76.92 24.69
N SER A 75 66.96 76.07 24.95
CA SER A 75 67.36 75.53 26.27
C SER A 75 66.34 74.85 27.18
N SER A 76 66.59 73.57 27.49
CA SER A 76 66.75 73.04 28.87
C SER A 76 67.07 71.55 28.83
N ILE A 77 68.11 71.16 29.58
CA ILE A 77 68.60 69.81 29.77
C ILE A 77 67.53 68.96 30.49
N THR A 78 67.02 67.94 29.80
CA THR A 78 66.45 66.73 30.40
C THR A 78 66.95 65.54 29.59
N THR A 79 67.56 64.58 30.30
CA THR A 79 67.89 63.21 29.89
C THR A 79 67.32 62.76 28.55
N ASP A 80 68.25 62.55 27.62
CA ASP A 80 68.06 62.25 26.21
C ASP A 80 67.23 60.99 25.94
N VAL A 81 65.93 61.17 25.74
CA VAL A 81 65.09 60.24 24.98
C VAL A 81 65.19 60.68 23.53
N HIS A 82 66.32 60.37 22.90
CA HIS A 82 66.57 60.69 21.50
C HIS A 82 65.43 60.12 20.63
N ALA A 83 64.79 61.03 19.89
CA ALA A 83 63.85 60.76 18.82
C ALA A 83 64.33 59.59 17.92
N ARG A 84 63.72 58.41 18.09
CA ARG A 84 63.85 57.31 17.12
C ARG A 84 62.94 57.61 15.93
N PRO A 85 63.41 57.46 14.68
CA PRO A 85 62.51 57.43 13.53
C PRO A 85 61.49 56.32 13.78
N TYR A 86 60.20 56.59 13.51
CA TYR A 86 59.08 55.66 13.68
C TYR A 86 59.40 54.32 13.00
N LEU A 87 59.90 53.35 13.75
CA LEU A 87 60.13 51.98 13.31
C LEU A 87 58.85 51.22 13.64
N ASP A 88 58.13 50.73 12.63
CA ASP A 88 56.94 49.91 12.88
C ASP A 88 57.38 48.49 13.26
N GLU A 89 57.38 48.22 14.56
CA GLU A 89 57.72 46.91 15.11
C GLU A 89 56.80 45.79 14.60
N ASN A 90 55.57 46.11 14.17
CA ASN A 90 54.64 45.13 13.62
C ASN A 90 55.10 44.64 12.24
N ILE A 91 55.53 45.55 11.37
CA ILE A 91 56.08 45.22 10.06
C ILE A 91 57.36 44.39 10.22
N LEU A 92 58.22 44.77 11.17
CA LEU A 92 59.44 44.02 11.45
C LEU A 92 59.16 42.61 12.00
N ASN A 93 58.10 42.46 12.79
CA ASN A 93 57.62 41.16 13.26
C ASN A 93 57.07 40.31 12.11
N GLU A 94 56.32 40.90 11.17
CA GLU A 94 55.86 40.19 9.97
C GLU A 94 57.02 39.67 9.12
N HIS A 95 58.04 40.50 8.90
CA HIS A 95 59.26 40.08 8.21
C HIS A 95 59.93 38.91 8.93
N TYR A 96 60.07 39.01 10.26
CA TYR A 96 60.64 37.95 11.09
C TYR A 96 59.88 36.62 10.98
N LEU A 97 58.55 36.66 10.94
CA LEU A 97 57.72 35.45 10.79
C LEU A 97 57.87 34.84 9.40
N ALA A 98 57.88 35.65 8.34
CA ALA A 98 58.12 35.15 7.00
C ALA A 98 59.50 34.50 6.85
N PHE A 99 60.54 35.09 7.45
CA PHE A 99 61.88 34.50 7.49
C PHE A 99 61.87 33.16 8.25
N ARG A 100 61.15 33.07 9.37
CA ARG A 100 61.03 31.82 10.13
C ARG A 100 60.37 30.70 9.35
N VAL A 101 59.29 30.96 8.62
CA VAL A 101 58.60 29.94 7.81
C VAL A 101 59.55 29.31 6.78
N VAL A 102 60.42 30.11 6.15
CA VAL A 102 61.38 29.65 5.14
C VAL A 102 62.52 28.84 5.77
N LEU A 103 62.94 29.20 6.98
CA LEU A 103 63.99 28.48 7.71
C LEU A 103 63.45 27.18 8.35
N ASP A 104 62.19 27.17 8.79
CA ASP A 104 61.54 26.02 9.44
C ASP A 104 61.09 24.95 8.42
N THR A 105 60.92 25.31 7.14
CA THR A 105 60.62 24.37 6.04
C THR A 105 61.87 23.67 5.47
N SER A 106 63.07 24.05 5.91
CA SER A 106 64.35 23.50 5.46
C SER A 106 64.87 22.37 6.36
N ASP A 107 65.74 21.51 5.82
CA ASP A 107 66.31 20.37 6.55
C ASP A 107 67.04 20.80 7.85
N PRO A 108 66.88 20.08 8.98
CA PRO A 108 67.39 20.50 10.29
C PRO A 108 68.92 20.54 10.40
N LYS A 109 69.64 19.92 9.45
CA LYS A 109 71.11 19.94 9.38
C LYS A 109 71.66 21.29 8.88
N ASP A 110 70.92 21.96 7.99
CA ASP A 110 71.30 23.27 7.45
C ASP A 110 71.11 24.39 8.49
N ASN A 111 70.13 24.24 9.38
CA ASN A 111 69.82 25.21 10.44
C ASN A 111 70.91 25.30 11.53
N GLN A 112 71.78 24.28 11.69
CA GLN A 112 72.86 24.33 12.68
C GLN A 112 74.03 25.24 12.29
N GLN A 113 74.35 25.38 11.00
CA GLN A 113 75.41 26.27 10.51
C GLN A 113 75.00 27.75 10.53
N LEU A 114 73.70 28.03 10.50
CA LEU A 114 73.08 29.35 10.37
C LEU A 114 72.91 30.12 11.68
N ASN A 115 73.21 29.50 12.83
CA ASN A 115 73.07 30.09 14.16
C ASN A 115 74.22 31.06 14.55
N LYS A 116 75.12 31.40 13.63
CA LYS A 116 76.28 32.27 13.89
C LYS A 116 75.95 33.72 13.54
N SER A 117 75.89 34.58 14.55
CA SER A 117 75.64 36.01 14.35
C SER A 117 76.73 36.65 13.49
N ASN A 118 76.36 37.25 12.36
CA ASN A 118 77.30 38.00 11.54
C ASN A 118 77.71 39.30 12.25
N PRO A 119 78.98 39.47 12.64
CA PRO A 119 79.41 40.61 13.46
C PRO A 119 79.24 41.97 12.75
N LYS A 120 79.08 41.95 11.42
CA LYS A 120 78.85 43.16 10.61
C LYS A 120 77.42 43.70 10.79
N LEU A 121 76.43 42.83 11.03
CA LEU A 121 75.04 43.23 11.28
C LEU A 121 74.85 43.84 12.68
N LEU A 122 75.73 43.50 13.63
CA LEU A 122 75.75 44.09 14.97
C LEU A 122 75.99 45.60 14.96
N ARG A 123 76.75 46.08 13.96
CA ARG A 123 77.14 47.48 13.83
C ARG A 123 76.08 48.35 13.14
N LEU A 124 74.99 47.74 12.66
CA LEU A 124 73.89 48.47 12.02
C LEU A 124 72.99 49.14 13.07
N THR A 125 72.57 50.37 12.76
CA THR A 125 71.51 51.07 13.49
C THR A 125 70.16 50.37 13.26
N LEU A 126 69.18 50.62 14.14
CA LEU A 126 67.84 50.02 14.02
C LEU A 126 67.12 50.43 12.73
N SER A 127 67.32 51.68 12.27
CA SER A 127 66.81 52.15 10.98
C SER A 127 67.40 51.34 9.83
N GLN A 128 68.72 51.13 9.82
CA GLN A 128 69.40 50.35 8.78
C GLN A 128 69.00 48.87 8.81
N LEU A 129 68.76 48.30 10.00
CA LEU A 129 68.27 46.93 10.14
C LEU A 129 66.86 46.78 9.58
N TYR A 130 65.99 47.77 9.81
CA TYR A 130 64.62 47.78 9.28
C TYR A 130 64.61 47.92 7.75
N GLU A 131 65.47 48.80 7.20
CA GLU A 131 65.61 48.93 5.74
C GLU A 131 66.13 47.63 5.12
N LEU A 132 67.16 47.01 5.72
CA LEU A 132 67.69 45.73 5.27
C LEU A 132 66.66 44.60 5.38
N SER A 133 65.90 44.53 6.48
CA SER A 133 64.88 43.50 6.65
C SER A 133 63.75 43.66 5.64
N THR A 134 63.36 44.89 5.31
CA THR A 134 62.36 45.18 4.26
C THR A 134 62.89 44.77 2.89
N ASP A 135 64.13 45.14 2.56
CA ASP A 135 64.73 44.80 1.27
C ASP A 135 64.90 43.27 1.10
N VAL A 136 65.22 42.54 2.18
CA VAL A 136 65.30 41.06 2.19
C VAL A 136 63.90 40.42 2.17
N PHE A 137 62.90 41.02 2.83
CA PHE A 137 61.52 40.55 2.80
C PHE A 137 60.89 40.71 1.41
N ASP A 138 61.06 41.86 0.77
CA ASP A 138 60.60 42.10 -0.60
C ASP A 138 61.19 41.08 -1.59
N GLU A 139 62.50 40.82 -1.48
CA GLU A 139 63.18 39.82 -2.30
C GLU A 139 62.69 38.40 -1.99
N LEU A 140 62.38 38.09 -0.73
CA LEU A 140 61.82 36.81 -0.34
C LEU A 140 60.41 36.61 -0.92
N VAL A 141 59.55 37.62 -0.84
CA VAL A 141 58.21 37.60 -1.44
C VAL A 141 58.31 37.41 -2.95
N ARG A 142 59.21 38.15 -3.62
CA ARG A 142 59.48 37.99 -5.06
C ARG A 142 59.86 36.55 -5.43
N ARG A 143 60.69 35.88 -4.62
CA ARG A 143 61.12 34.49 -4.85
C ARG A 143 60.03 33.44 -4.60
N GLN A 144 59.01 33.75 -3.79
CA GLN A 144 57.92 32.82 -3.47
C GLN A 144 56.79 32.84 -4.50
N VAL A 145 56.70 33.90 -5.33
CA VAL A 145 55.73 33.95 -6.43
C VAL A 145 56.13 32.90 -7.48
N PRO A 146 55.29 31.89 -7.77
CA PRO A 146 55.59 30.88 -8.78
C PRO A 146 55.66 31.54 -10.17
N ALA A 147 56.65 31.14 -10.98
CA ALA A 147 56.84 31.65 -12.33
C ALA A 147 55.58 31.40 -13.17
N SER A 148 54.83 32.47 -13.47
CA SER A 148 53.71 32.50 -14.40
C SER A 148 54.19 33.18 -15.70
N PRO A 149 53.56 32.93 -16.87
CA PRO A 149 54.12 33.25 -18.20
C PRO A 149 54.24 34.76 -18.53
N ASN A 150 53.98 35.64 -17.57
CA ASN A 150 54.37 37.04 -17.61
C ASN A 150 55.43 37.23 -16.52
N ASP A 151 56.71 37.20 -16.92
CA ASP A 151 57.86 37.16 -16.02
C ASP A 151 57.79 38.22 -14.90
N PRO A 152 57.89 37.85 -13.61
CA PRO A 152 58.19 38.82 -12.56
C PRO A 152 59.61 39.39 -12.83
N PRO A 153 59.86 40.69 -12.55
CA PRO A 153 61.13 41.31 -12.90
C PRO A 153 62.30 40.54 -12.27
N ALA A 154 63.35 40.30 -13.07
CA ALA A 154 64.53 39.53 -12.69
C ALA A 154 65.26 40.10 -11.46
N PHE A 155 64.96 41.35 -11.11
CA PHE A 155 65.44 42.07 -9.94
C PHE A 155 64.37 43.02 -9.42
N LEU A 156 64.49 43.45 -8.16
CA LEU A 156 63.62 44.48 -7.58
C LEU A 156 63.76 45.81 -8.35
N LEU A 157 62.65 46.35 -8.89
CA LEU A 157 62.68 47.59 -9.68
C LEU A 157 63.16 48.79 -8.85
N PRO A 158 63.94 49.73 -9.44
CA PRO A 158 64.39 50.93 -8.75
C PRO A 158 63.21 51.77 -8.27
N ASN A 159 63.20 52.14 -6.99
CA ASN A 159 62.20 53.04 -6.44
C ASN A 159 62.79 54.45 -6.33
N ASN A 160 62.09 55.45 -6.87
CA ASN A 160 62.52 56.85 -6.85
C ASN A 160 62.56 57.48 -5.44
N ALA A 161 61.90 56.85 -4.46
CA ALA A 161 61.97 57.23 -3.05
C ALA A 161 63.26 56.76 -2.35
N PHE A 162 64.04 55.88 -2.98
CA PHE A 162 65.29 55.36 -2.42
C PHE A 162 66.51 55.98 -3.06
N SER A 163 67.61 56.04 -2.30
CA SER A 163 68.89 56.47 -2.85
C SER A 163 69.37 55.52 -3.95
N SER A 164 70.15 56.04 -4.90
CA SER A 164 70.75 55.23 -5.98
C SER A 164 71.52 54.02 -5.42
N THR A 165 72.20 54.20 -4.28
CA THR A 165 72.97 53.14 -3.61
C THR A 165 72.07 52.05 -3.03
N ARG A 166 70.89 52.39 -2.47
CA ARG A 166 69.94 51.41 -1.93
C ARG A 166 69.27 50.61 -3.04
N ASN A 167 68.88 51.26 -4.14
CA ASN A 167 68.36 50.56 -5.31
C ASN A 167 69.39 49.59 -5.93
N GLN A 168 70.66 50.01 -6.00
CA GLN A 168 71.75 49.11 -6.41
C GLN A 168 71.89 47.92 -5.46
N GLY A 169 71.76 48.12 -4.15
CA GLY A 169 71.73 47.05 -3.15
C GLY A 169 70.58 46.06 -3.34
N ARG A 170 69.34 46.56 -3.56
CA ARG A 170 68.16 45.73 -3.83
C ARG A 170 68.31 44.89 -5.11
N GLN A 171 68.89 45.47 -6.16
CA GLN A 171 69.21 44.73 -7.38
C GLN A 171 70.27 43.64 -7.14
N MET A 172 71.27 43.91 -6.31
CA MET A 172 72.30 42.92 -5.93
C MET A 172 71.74 41.78 -5.09
N LEU A 173 70.74 42.01 -4.24
CA LEU A 173 70.07 40.93 -3.49
C LEU A 173 69.40 39.91 -4.41
N SER A 174 68.83 40.36 -5.54
CA SER A 174 68.26 39.46 -6.55
C SER A 174 69.33 38.62 -7.26
N ALA A 175 70.57 39.12 -7.37
CA ALA A 175 71.71 38.38 -7.93
C ALA A 175 72.35 37.37 -6.96
N VAL A 176 71.99 37.39 -5.67
CA VAL A 176 72.50 36.42 -4.67
C VAL A 176 71.81 35.07 -4.87
N GLY A 177 72.58 34.00 -5.08
CA GLY A 177 72.05 32.64 -5.20
C GLY A 177 71.26 32.17 -3.97
N SER A 178 70.28 31.27 -4.16
CA SER A 178 69.30 30.86 -3.13
C SER A 178 69.91 30.41 -1.80
N LEU A 179 71.03 29.69 -1.82
CA LEU A 179 71.74 29.26 -0.61
C LEU A 179 72.30 30.45 0.18
N ARG A 180 73.02 31.36 -0.49
CA ARG A 180 73.61 32.55 0.14
C ARG A 180 72.54 33.56 0.59
N PHE A 181 71.41 33.60 -0.12
CA PHE A 181 70.26 34.42 0.27
C PHE A 181 69.58 33.84 1.51
N ARG A 182 69.44 32.51 1.61
CA ARG A 182 68.96 31.85 2.83
C ARG A 182 69.87 32.13 4.03
N ASP A 183 71.20 32.13 3.83
CA ASP A 183 72.15 32.50 4.88
C ASP A 183 71.93 33.95 5.36
N LEU A 184 71.68 34.87 4.42
CA LEU A 184 71.33 36.27 4.73
C LEU A 184 69.99 36.38 5.47
N VAL A 185 68.96 35.64 5.05
CA VAL A 185 67.65 35.58 5.74
C VAL A 185 67.83 35.08 7.17
N ALA A 186 68.65 34.05 7.37
CA ALA A 186 68.96 33.54 8.70
C ALA A 186 69.72 34.58 9.54
N ASP A 187 70.75 35.21 8.99
CA ASP A 187 71.53 36.26 9.68
C ASP A 187 70.63 37.42 10.15
N VAL A 188 69.74 37.90 9.27
CA VAL A 188 68.79 38.99 9.59
C VAL A 188 67.74 38.53 10.59
N ALA A 189 67.20 37.32 10.46
CA ALA A 189 66.23 36.76 11.41
C ALA A 189 66.84 36.57 12.81
N HIS A 190 68.11 36.13 12.90
CA HIS A 190 68.83 36.02 14.16
C HIS A 190 69.08 37.39 14.79
N GLU A 191 69.44 38.39 13.99
CA GLU A 191 69.62 39.77 14.46
C GLU A 191 68.30 40.36 15.00
N ILE A 192 67.18 40.15 14.31
CA ILE A 192 65.85 40.57 14.76
C ILE A 192 65.45 39.83 16.04
N LYS A 193 65.61 38.51 16.09
CA LYS A 193 65.32 37.69 17.28
C LYS A 193 66.12 38.14 18.50
N ARG A 194 67.40 38.51 18.31
CA ARG A 194 68.26 38.97 19.40
C ARG A 194 67.85 40.35 19.92
N ARG A 195 67.49 41.29 19.03
CA ARG A 195 67.04 42.65 19.42
C ARG A 195 65.61 42.67 19.95
N PHE A 196 64.75 41.74 19.49
CA PHE A 196 63.32 41.67 19.78
C PHE A 196 62.87 40.23 20.17
N PRO A 197 63.25 39.74 21.37
CA PRO A 197 63.01 38.35 21.77
C PRO A 197 61.54 37.97 21.94
N TYR A 198 60.63 38.95 22.12
CA TYR A 198 59.20 38.72 22.31
C TYR A 198 58.46 38.31 21.03
N PHE A 199 58.99 38.61 19.85
CA PHE A 199 58.39 38.20 18.56
C PHE A 199 58.30 36.68 18.38
N ALA A 200 59.29 35.93 18.89
CA ALA A 200 59.31 34.47 18.81
C ALA A 200 58.27 33.79 19.71
N ARG A 201 57.90 34.43 20.83
CA ARG A 201 56.98 33.86 21.83
C ARG A 201 55.53 34.07 21.44
N ALA A 202 55.19 35.25 20.90
CA ALA A 202 53.82 35.58 20.49
C ALA A 202 53.32 34.76 19.29
N SER A 203 54.22 34.46 18.34
CA SER A 203 53.88 33.67 17.16
C SER A 203 53.74 32.18 17.42
N SER A 204 54.52 31.64 18.35
CA SER A 204 54.46 30.21 18.66
C SER A 204 53.07 29.80 19.17
N SER A 205 52.54 30.58 20.11
CA SER A 205 51.22 30.32 20.68
C SER A 205 50.09 30.48 19.66
N LYS A 206 50.24 31.38 18.67
CA LYS A 206 49.20 31.59 17.64
C LYS A 206 49.07 30.39 16.70
N TRP A 207 50.17 29.79 16.25
CA TRP A 207 50.13 28.63 15.34
C TRP A 207 49.65 27.36 16.03
N GLU A 208 50.01 27.16 17.30
CA GLU A 208 49.55 26.01 18.11
C GLU A 208 48.03 26.02 18.23
N ILE A 209 47.44 27.19 18.49
CA ILE A 209 45.99 27.36 18.58
C ILE A 209 45.31 27.05 17.23
N THR A 210 45.84 27.55 16.11
CA THR A 210 45.23 27.31 14.79
C THR A 210 45.38 25.86 14.33
N HIS A 211 46.52 25.23 14.62
CA HIS A 211 46.77 23.84 14.26
C HIS A 211 45.87 22.89 15.05
N ASN A 212 45.74 23.12 16.37
CA ASN A 212 44.83 22.34 17.21
C ASN A 212 43.37 22.48 16.78
N LYS A 213 42.94 23.69 16.39
CA LYS A 213 41.58 23.91 15.84
C LYS A 213 41.34 23.12 14.55
N LEU A 214 42.30 23.12 13.62
CA LEU A 214 42.18 22.37 12.37
C LEU A 214 42.18 20.85 12.60
N ILE A 215 43.00 20.37 13.53
CA ILE A 215 43.01 18.96 13.93
C ILE A 215 41.65 18.56 14.51
N GLU A 216 41.06 19.36 15.39
CA GLU A 216 39.75 19.05 15.96
C GLU A 216 38.62 19.09 14.93
N GLU A 217 38.69 20.01 13.96
CA GLU A 217 37.75 20.03 12.82
C GLU A 217 37.89 18.75 11.96
N CYS A 218 39.11 18.37 11.59
CA CYS A 218 39.36 17.12 10.85
C CYS A 218 38.91 15.88 11.64
N LYS A 219 39.13 15.85 12.96
CA LYS A 219 38.63 14.76 13.83
C LYS A 219 37.10 14.75 13.90
N SER A 220 36.45 15.92 13.97
CA SER A 220 35.00 16.04 13.96
C SER A 220 34.40 15.48 12.67
N GLN A 221 34.97 15.86 11.52
CA GLN A 221 34.57 15.35 10.21
C GLN A 221 34.73 13.84 10.09
N LEU A 222 35.84 13.29 10.59
CA LEU A 222 36.06 11.84 10.64
C LEU A 222 35.01 11.12 11.51
N ARG A 223 34.65 11.68 12.67
CA ARG A 223 33.57 11.13 13.51
C ARG A 223 32.22 11.16 12.79
N GLN A 224 31.86 12.28 12.18
CA GLN A 224 30.61 12.41 11.42
C GLN A 224 30.51 11.39 10.27
N LEU A 225 31.60 11.19 9.52
CA LEU A 225 31.64 10.19 8.45
C LEU A 225 31.53 8.77 9.00
N SER A 226 32.19 8.49 10.14
CA SER A 226 32.14 7.18 10.79
C SER A 226 30.73 6.87 11.33
N ASP A 227 30.07 7.86 11.94
CA ASP A 227 28.69 7.75 12.42
C ASP A 227 27.72 7.58 11.26
N LYS A 228 27.94 8.27 10.14
CA LYS A 228 27.14 8.10 8.93
C LYS A 228 27.31 6.71 8.31
N LEU A 229 28.52 6.17 8.29
CA LEU A 229 28.78 4.80 7.83
C LEU A 229 28.08 3.78 8.73
N ARG A 230 28.19 3.93 10.06
CA ARG A 230 27.49 3.07 11.02
C ARG A 230 25.98 3.14 10.85
N SER A 231 25.41 4.34 10.74
CA SER A 231 23.99 4.53 10.48
C SER A 231 23.54 3.87 9.16
N MET A 232 24.35 3.97 8.12
CA MET A 232 24.07 3.33 6.83
C MET A 232 24.17 1.80 6.92
N GLU A 233 25.15 1.26 7.66
CA GLU A 233 25.30 -0.18 7.91
C GLU A 233 24.13 -0.73 8.71
N ASP A 234 23.71 -0.05 9.78
CA ASP A 234 22.54 -0.40 10.57
C ASP A 234 21.26 -0.37 9.74
N ALA A 235 21.09 0.66 8.89
CA ALA A 235 19.96 0.76 7.97
C ALA A 235 19.95 -0.37 6.93
N MET A 236 21.12 -0.74 6.39
CA MET A 236 21.25 -1.88 5.47
C MET A 236 20.93 -3.20 6.17
N LYS A 237 21.40 -3.40 7.40
CA LYS A 237 21.13 -4.60 8.19
C LYS A 237 19.64 -4.71 8.53
N ASN A 238 19.00 -3.59 8.90
CA ASN A 238 17.58 -3.56 9.16
C ASN A 238 16.77 -3.88 7.90
N ARG A 239 17.09 -3.24 6.76
CA ARG A 239 16.47 -3.56 5.45
C ARG A 239 16.68 -5.01 5.04
N GLY A 240 17.87 -5.58 5.27
CA GLY A 240 18.14 -6.99 5.02
C GLY A 240 17.29 -7.91 5.90
N GLY A 241 17.07 -7.54 7.16
CA GLY A 241 16.16 -8.22 8.09
C GLY A 241 14.71 -8.15 7.64
N GLU A 242 14.24 -6.98 7.22
CA GLU A 242 12.88 -6.78 6.68
C GLU A 242 12.66 -7.62 5.40
N ILE A 243 13.61 -7.63 4.47
CA ILE A 243 13.53 -8.43 3.24
C ILE A 243 13.47 -9.93 3.57
N ASN A 244 14.31 -10.40 4.49
CA ASN A 244 14.27 -11.80 4.93
C ASN A 244 12.97 -12.13 5.68
N GLY A 245 12.43 -11.19 6.45
CA GLY A 245 11.14 -11.33 7.13
C GLY A 245 10.00 -11.51 6.12
N ILE A 246 9.89 -10.60 5.14
CA ILE A 246 8.91 -10.67 4.06
C ILE A 246 9.06 -11.99 3.29
N LEU A 247 10.28 -12.38 2.94
CA LEU A 247 10.51 -13.64 2.21
C LEU A 247 10.11 -14.85 3.05
N GLY A 248 10.36 -14.84 4.36
CA GLY A 248 9.94 -15.90 5.28
C GLY A 248 8.42 -16.00 5.40
N GLU A 249 7.72 -14.86 5.48
CA GLU A 249 6.26 -14.79 5.49
C GLU A 249 5.66 -15.24 4.16
N GLU A 250 6.22 -14.82 3.03
CA GLU A 250 5.86 -15.28 1.68
C GLU A 250 6.03 -16.80 1.55
N CYS A 251 7.17 -17.35 1.98
CA CYS A 251 7.40 -18.79 2.00
C CYS A 251 6.39 -19.53 2.88
N SER A 252 6.12 -19.03 4.09
CA SER A 252 5.16 -19.66 5.02
C SER A 252 3.72 -19.61 4.50
N ARG A 253 3.34 -18.52 3.83
CA ARG A 253 2.05 -18.41 3.19
C ARG A 253 1.95 -19.28 1.95
N ALA A 254 3.02 -19.38 1.15
CA ALA A 254 3.06 -20.26 -0.01
C ALA A 254 2.95 -21.74 0.40
N THR A 255 3.61 -22.16 1.48
CA THR A 255 3.47 -23.54 1.99
C THR A 255 2.06 -23.80 2.53
N ALA A 256 1.49 -22.88 3.30
CA ALA A 256 0.10 -23.00 3.79
C ALA A 256 -0.90 -23.08 2.64
N TYR A 257 -0.76 -22.23 1.62
CA TYR A 257 -1.62 -22.24 0.43
C TYR A 257 -1.49 -23.55 -0.36
N ASN A 258 -0.28 -24.08 -0.51
CA ASN A 258 -0.08 -25.36 -1.20
C ASN A 258 -0.70 -26.53 -0.43
N LEU A 259 -0.64 -26.51 0.91
CA LEU A 259 -1.28 -27.53 1.75
C LEU A 259 -2.80 -27.46 1.63
N GLU A 260 -3.40 -26.27 1.75
CA GLU A 260 -4.85 -26.09 1.59
C GLU A 260 -5.31 -26.52 0.19
N LYS A 261 -4.54 -26.18 -0.85
CA LYS A 261 -4.83 -26.63 -2.22
C LYS A 261 -4.78 -28.14 -2.35
N GLN A 262 -3.86 -28.81 -1.65
CA GLN A 262 -3.81 -30.26 -1.62
C GLN A 262 -5.05 -30.84 -0.94
N GLU A 263 -5.45 -30.30 0.22
CA GLU A 263 -6.67 -30.71 0.93
C GLU A 263 -7.92 -30.54 0.04
N TRP A 264 -8.03 -29.43 -0.69
CA TRP A 264 -9.11 -29.22 -1.65
C TRP A 264 -9.09 -30.22 -2.80
N ASN A 265 -7.92 -30.61 -3.30
CA ASN A 265 -7.80 -31.64 -4.33
C ASN A 265 -8.22 -33.01 -3.79
N ASP A 266 -7.85 -33.34 -2.57
CA ASP A 266 -8.21 -34.61 -1.92
C ASP A 266 -9.73 -34.69 -1.68
N ILE A 267 -10.34 -33.60 -1.19
CA ILE A 267 -11.80 -33.50 -1.02
C ILE A 267 -12.51 -33.60 -2.37
N ARG A 268 -12.00 -32.92 -3.42
CA ARG A 268 -12.58 -33.02 -4.76
C ARG A 268 -12.54 -34.45 -5.27
N LEU A 269 -11.41 -35.15 -5.09
CA LEU A 269 -11.27 -36.55 -5.51
C LEU A 269 -12.25 -37.47 -4.75
N ASP A 270 -12.42 -37.26 -3.44
CA ASP A 270 -13.41 -38.01 -2.65
C ASP A 270 -14.85 -37.77 -3.14
N LEU A 271 -15.19 -36.53 -3.48
CA LEU A 271 -16.50 -36.18 -4.07
C LEU A 271 -16.70 -36.78 -5.46
N GLU A 272 -15.67 -36.78 -6.31
CA GLU A 272 -15.70 -37.40 -7.64
C GLU A 272 -15.89 -38.92 -7.53
N ASN A 273 -15.21 -39.58 -6.58
CA ASN A 273 -15.38 -41.00 -6.31
C ASN A 273 -16.79 -41.33 -5.82
N LYS A 274 -17.32 -40.57 -4.85
CA LYS A 274 -18.70 -40.74 -4.36
C LYS A 274 -19.71 -40.54 -5.48
N LEU A 275 -19.50 -39.55 -6.35
CA LEU A 275 -20.38 -39.33 -7.49
C LEU A 275 -20.34 -40.53 -8.45
N ALA A 276 -19.16 -41.10 -8.71
CA ALA A 276 -19.02 -42.29 -9.55
C ALA A 276 -19.68 -43.53 -8.93
N GLU A 277 -19.54 -43.72 -7.61
CA GLU A 277 -20.19 -44.80 -6.86
C GLU A 277 -21.72 -44.69 -6.92
N GLU A 278 -22.26 -43.49 -6.68
CA GLU A 278 -23.70 -43.23 -6.77
C GLU A 278 -24.23 -43.40 -8.19
N GLN A 279 -23.46 -43.00 -9.21
CA GLN A 279 -23.82 -43.22 -10.61
C GLN A 279 -23.86 -44.72 -10.94
N ALA A 280 -22.85 -45.48 -10.53
CA ALA A 280 -22.81 -46.93 -10.73
C ALA A 280 -23.96 -47.65 -9.99
N LEU A 281 -24.28 -47.22 -8.77
CA LEU A 281 -25.43 -47.74 -8.02
C LEU A 281 -26.77 -47.40 -8.70
N ASN A 282 -26.92 -46.17 -9.22
CA ASN A 282 -28.13 -45.76 -9.95
C ASN A 282 -28.30 -46.59 -11.23
N ASP A 283 -27.23 -46.80 -11.99
CA ASP A 283 -27.25 -47.64 -13.19
C ASP A 283 -27.59 -49.09 -12.84
N SER A 284 -27.04 -49.62 -11.73
CA SER A 284 -27.42 -50.94 -11.21
C SER A 284 -28.90 -51.03 -10.83
N MET A 285 -29.42 -50.05 -10.09
CA MET A 285 -30.85 -50.02 -9.72
C MET A 285 -31.75 -49.87 -10.95
N ARG A 286 -31.35 -49.09 -11.95
CA ARG A 286 -32.07 -48.98 -13.22
C ARG A 286 -32.09 -50.30 -13.98
N GLN A 287 -30.98 -51.03 -13.98
CA GLN A 287 -30.91 -52.35 -14.59
C GLN A 287 -31.80 -53.36 -13.86
N GLU A 288 -31.80 -53.37 -12.52
CA GLU A 288 -32.70 -54.22 -11.73
C GLU A 288 -34.18 -53.87 -11.97
N LEU A 289 -34.54 -52.58 -12.01
CA LEU A 289 -35.90 -52.16 -12.35
C LEU A 289 -36.32 -52.57 -13.75
N GLN A 290 -35.39 -52.50 -14.71
CA GLN A 290 -35.63 -52.94 -16.08
C GLN A 290 -35.82 -54.47 -16.13
N GLN A 291 -34.98 -55.22 -15.42
CA GLN A 291 -35.10 -56.67 -15.34
C GLN A 291 -36.44 -57.09 -14.70
N VAL A 292 -36.83 -56.47 -13.58
CA VAL A 292 -38.13 -56.75 -12.93
C VAL A 292 -39.30 -56.43 -13.85
N ARG A 293 -39.21 -55.34 -14.65
CA ARG A 293 -40.22 -55.01 -15.66
C ARG A 293 -40.29 -56.05 -16.76
N GLU A 294 -39.14 -56.48 -17.28
CA GLU A 294 -39.06 -57.51 -18.32
C GLU A 294 -39.58 -58.87 -17.83
N ASP A 295 -39.23 -59.28 -16.61
CA ASP A 295 -39.73 -60.50 -15.98
C ASP A 295 -41.25 -60.43 -15.77
N HIS A 296 -41.77 -59.27 -15.33
CA HIS A 296 -43.20 -59.04 -15.18
C HIS A 296 -43.93 -59.06 -16.53
N ASP A 297 -43.38 -58.42 -17.56
CA ASP A 297 -43.95 -58.44 -18.90
C ASP A 297 -43.95 -59.87 -19.48
N ALA A 298 -42.90 -60.65 -19.27
CA ALA A 298 -42.84 -62.06 -19.67
C ALA A 298 -43.87 -62.92 -18.93
N GLU A 299 -44.04 -62.72 -17.62
CA GLU A 299 -45.04 -63.44 -16.82
C GLU A 299 -46.46 -63.07 -17.24
N THR A 300 -46.74 -61.77 -17.46
CA THR A 300 -48.06 -61.32 -17.92
C THR A 300 -48.39 -61.84 -19.32
N GLU A 301 -47.43 -61.91 -20.24
CA GLU A 301 -47.61 -62.54 -21.55
C GLU A 301 -47.84 -64.05 -21.43
N LYS A 302 -47.12 -64.74 -20.54
CA LYS A 302 -47.35 -66.16 -20.27
C LYS A 302 -48.77 -66.42 -19.74
N LEU A 303 -49.21 -65.64 -18.75
CA LEU A 303 -50.56 -65.74 -18.21
C LEU A 303 -51.63 -65.39 -19.26
N ARG A 304 -51.39 -64.39 -20.12
CA ARG A 304 -52.29 -64.09 -21.25
C ARG A 304 -52.40 -65.26 -22.21
N ASN A 305 -51.28 -65.90 -22.55
CA ASN A 305 -51.26 -67.07 -23.42
C ASN A 305 -51.99 -68.26 -22.78
N GLU A 306 -51.80 -68.52 -21.48
CA GLU A 306 -52.54 -69.55 -20.73
C GLU A 306 -54.04 -69.26 -20.66
N VAL A 307 -54.43 -68.00 -20.45
CA VAL A 307 -55.84 -67.58 -20.49
C VAL A 307 -56.42 -67.74 -21.89
N ALA A 308 -55.67 -67.38 -22.94
CA ALA A 308 -56.11 -67.55 -24.32
C ALA A 308 -56.28 -69.03 -24.68
N SER A 309 -55.36 -69.92 -24.28
CA SER A 309 -55.47 -71.36 -24.52
C SER A 309 -56.64 -71.97 -23.75
N ALA A 310 -56.83 -71.59 -22.48
CA ALA A 310 -57.97 -72.03 -21.70
C ALA A 310 -59.30 -71.54 -22.28
N GLN A 311 -59.33 -70.31 -22.84
CA GLN A 311 -60.51 -69.79 -23.54
C GLN A 311 -60.80 -70.57 -24.82
N THR A 312 -59.79 -70.92 -25.62
CA THR A 312 -59.99 -71.75 -26.82
C THR A 312 -60.48 -73.15 -26.47
N GLU A 313 -59.90 -73.79 -25.45
CA GLU A 313 -60.35 -75.10 -24.97
C GLU A 313 -61.79 -75.03 -24.44
N ALA A 314 -62.14 -73.97 -23.71
CA ALA A 314 -63.51 -73.76 -23.23
C ALA A 314 -64.51 -73.53 -24.37
N GLN A 315 -64.11 -72.83 -25.44
CA GLN A 315 -64.92 -72.64 -26.65
C GLN A 315 -65.12 -73.95 -27.40
N GLU A 316 -64.06 -74.74 -27.61
CA GLU A 316 -64.14 -76.07 -28.24
C GLU A 316 -65.01 -77.02 -27.41
N ALA A 317 -64.87 -77.01 -26.08
CA ALA A 317 -65.71 -77.80 -25.19
C ALA A 317 -67.18 -77.36 -25.24
N GLN A 318 -67.47 -76.05 -25.26
CA GLN A 318 -68.83 -75.53 -25.44
C GLN A 318 -69.42 -75.93 -26.79
N GLU A 319 -68.65 -75.86 -27.87
CA GLU A 319 -69.11 -76.26 -29.20
C GLU A 319 -69.36 -77.77 -29.29
N ALA A 320 -68.47 -78.59 -28.74
CA ALA A 320 -68.67 -80.03 -28.60
C ALA A 320 -69.92 -80.35 -27.76
N GLN A 321 -70.15 -79.62 -26.67
CA GLN A 321 -71.32 -79.77 -25.82
C GLN A 321 -72.60 -79.31 -26.53
N ARG A 322 -72.53 -78.26 -27.36
CA ARG A 322 -73.65 -77.78 -28.18
C ARG A 322 -74.02 -78.80 -29.26
N VAL A 323 -73.02 -79.38 -29.94
CA VAL A 323 -73.21 -80.46 -30.92
C VAL A 323 -73.77 -81.72 -30.24
N ALA A 324 -73.23 -82.11 -29.09
CA ALA A 324 -73.75 -83.23 -28.30
C ALA A 324 -75.18 -82.99 -27.81
N ALA A 325 -75.52 -81.77 -27.38
CA ALA A 325 -76.88 -81.40 -27.00
C ALA A 325 -77.85 -81.42 -28.19
N GLN A 326 -77.41 -80.98 -29.38
CA GLN A 326 -78.20 -81.11 -30.62
C GLN A 326 -78.43 -82.59 -30.99
N HIS A 327 -77.42 -83.44 -30.88
CA HIS A 327 -77.56 -84.89 -31.10
C HIS A 327 -78.42 -85.56 -30.03
N ALA A 328 -78.28 -85.20 -28.76
CA ALA A 328 -79.09 -85.71 -27.66
C ALA A 328 -80.55 -85.25 -27.76
N ALA A 329 -80.81 -84.01 -28.16
CA ALA A 329 -82.16 -83.51 -28.46
C ALA A 329 -82.78 -84.26 -29.65
N ALA A 330 -82.01 -84.55 -30.70
CA ALA A 330 -82.45 -85.39 -31.82
C ALA A 330 -82.74 -86.85 -31.38
N GLN A 331 -81.99 -87.40 -30.44
CA GLN A 331 -82.23 -88.73 -29.87
C GLN A 331 -83.39 -88.77 -28.86
N GLN A 332 -83.57 -87.73 -28.04
CA GLN A 332 -84.68 -87.61 -27.08
C GLN A 332 -86.02 -87.32 -27.77
N ALA A 333 -86.02 -86.60 -28.90
CA ALA A 333 -87.19 -86.54 -29.79
C ALA A 333 -87.62 -87.93 -30.31
N SER A 334 -86.72 -88.93 -30.26
CA SER A 334 -86.98 -90.32 -30.62
C SER A 334 -87.21 -91.27 -29.44
N ARG A 335 -87.03 -90.83 -28.18
CA ARG A 335 -87.25 -91.63 -26.96
C ARG A 335 -88.04 -90.81 -25.95
N GLY A 336 -89.37 -90.89 -26.06
CA GLY A 336 -90.29 -90.31 -25.09
C GLY A 336 -90.10 -90.89 -23.68
N GLY A 337 -90.33 -90.01 -22.69
CA GLY A 337 -90.70 -90.35 -21.32
C GLY A 337 -89.54 -90.53 -20.34
N ILE A 338 -89.22 -89.48 -19.58
CA ILE A 338 -88.47 -89.60 -18.33
C ILE A 338 -89.37 -89.11 -17.18
N GLU A 339 -89.51 -89.95 -16.16
CA GLU A 339 -90.29 -89.73 -14.93
C GLU A 339 -89.78 -88.54 -14.08
N PRO A 340 -90.68 -87.67 -13.59
CA PRO A 340 -90.35 -86.39 -12.95
C PRO A 340 -89.51 -86.49 -11.66
N VAL A 341 -89.56 -87.63 -10.95
CA VAL A 341 -88.94 -87.77 -9.61
C VAL A 341 -87.40 -87.84 -9.64
N LYS A 342 -86.79 -88.33 -10.72
CA LYS A 342 -85.31 -88.39 -10.83
C LYS A 342 -84.68 -87.05 -11.24
N LEU A 343 -85.45 -86.20 -11.90
CA LEU A 343 -85.02 -84.87 -12.34
C LEU A 343 -84.87 -83.92 -11.15
N ASP A 344 -85.82 -83.97 -10.22
CA ASP A 344 -85.81 -83.15 -8.99
C ASP A 344 -84.61 -83.46 -8.10
N SER A 345 -84.32 -84.75 -7.86
CA SER A 345 -83.17 -85.16 -7.03
C SER A 345 -81.83 -84.70 -7.61
N PHE A 346 -81.68 -84.72 -8.95
CA PHE A 346 -80.47 -84.24 -9.62
C PHE A 346 -80.37 -82.70 -9.58
N LEU A 347 -81.47 -81.99 -9.82
CA LEU A 347 -81.55 -80.53 -9.70
C LEU A 347 -81.21 -80.06 -8.29
N GLU A 348 -81.66 -80.77 -7.26
CA GLU A 348 -81.38 -80.42 -5.87
C GLU A 348 -79.91 -80.64 -5.50
N GLN A 349 -79.28 -81.71 -6.00
CA GLN A 349 -77.84 -81.95 -5.84
C GLN A 349 -76.99 -80.88 -6.55
N VAL A 350 -77.36 -80.50 -7.78
CA VAL A 350 -76.68 -79.46 -8.55
C VAL A 350 -76.85 -78.09 -7.90
N ASN A 351 -78.06 -77.73 -7.45
CA ASN A 351 -78.31 -76.51 -6.69
C ASN A 351 -77.55 -76.48 -5.36
N GLY A 352 -77.45 -77.61 -4.67
CA GLY A 352 -76.63 -77.74 -3.46
C GLY A 352 -75.15 -77.46 -3.72
N ARG A 353 -74.60 -78.02 -4.81
CA ARG A 353 -73.22 -77.76 -5.24
C ARG A 353 -72.98 -76.30 -5.65
N LEU A 354 -73.90 -75.70 -6.41
CA LEU A 354 -73.81 -74.28 -6.78
C LEU A 354 -73.81 -73.37 -5.55
N ARG A 355 -74.69 -73.63 -4.58
CA ARG A 355 -74.74 -72.85 -3.33
C ARG A 355 -73.45 -73.00 -2.52
N HIS A 356 -72.88 -74.21 -2.47
CA HIS A 356 -71.61 -74.43 -1.78
C HIS A 356 -70.47 -73.67 -2.46
N SER A 357 -70.36 -73.75 -3.79
CA SER A 357 -69.35 -73.03 -4.58
C SER A 357 -69.48 -71.51 -4.47
N LEU A 358 -70.70 -70.96 -4.48
CA LEU A 358 -70.94 -69.52 -4.28
C LEU A 358 -70.50 -69.06 -2.89
N LEU A 359 -70.78 -69.87 -1.86
CA LEU A 359 -70.43 -69.56 -0.48
C LEU A 359 -68.91 -69.63 -0.25
N GLU A 360 -68.25 -70.62 -0.87
CA GLU A 360 -66.79 -70.73 -0.90
C GLU A 360 -66.15 -69.54 -1.62
N GLN A 361 -66.68 -69.13 -2.78
CA GLN A 361 -66.22 -67.95 -3.51
C GLN A 361 -66.39 -66.67 -2.67
N GLN A 362 -67.51 -66.52 -1.96
CA GLN A 362 -67.75 -65.38 -1.07
C GLN A 362 -66.77 -65.38 0.12
N GLN A 363 -66.46 -66.55 0.70
CA GLN A 363 -65.47 -66.67 1.77
C GLN A 363 -64.05 -66.33 1.27
N ALA A 364 -63.66 -66.82 0.09
CA ALA A 364 -62.38 -66.51 -0.53
C ALA A 364 -62.23 -64.99 -0.78
N GLN A 365 -63.27 -64.34 -1.31
CA GLN A 365 -63.29 -62.88 -1.49
C GLN A 365 -63.16 -62.12 -0.16
N GLN A 366 -63.83 -62.58 0.89
CA GLN A 366 -63.70 -61.97 2.22
C GLN A 366 -62.30 -62.15 2.82
N GLN A 367 -61.63 -63.27 2.55
CA GLN A 367 -60.26 -63.52 3.00
C GLN A 367 -59.27 -62.61 2.25
N ALA A 368 -59.35 -62.54 0.92
CA ALA A 368 -58.53 -61.63 0.12
C ALA A 368 -58.70 -60.16 0.55
N MET A 369 -59.93 -59.71 0.80
CA MET A 369 -60.20 -58.36 1.30
C MET A 369 -59.66 -58.13 2.72
N LYS A 370 -59.55 -59.17 3.55
CA LYS A 370 -58.92 -59.06 4.88
C LYS A 370 -57.41 -58.96 4.77
N GLU A 371 -56.79 -59.67 3.83
CA GLU A 371 -55.35 -59.63 3.58
C GLU A 371 -54.92 -58.27 3.01
N ILE A 372 -55.60 -57.79 1.97
CA ILE A 372 -55.35 -56.43 1.43
C ILE A 372 -55.48 -55.37 2.52
N ARG A 373 -56.51 -55.48 3.39
CA ARG A 373 -56.66 -54.54 4.52
C ARG A 373 -55.56 -54.66 5.57
N LYS A 374 -54.93 -55.82 5.74
CA LYS A 374 -53.77 -55.97 6.62
C LYS A 374 -52.54 -55.36 5.98
N GLU A 375 -52.28 -55.65 4.71
CA GLU A 375 -51.14 -55.09 3.97
C GLU A 375 -51.19 -53.58 3.87
N VAL A 376 -52.36 -53.00 3.52
CA VAL A 376 -52.53 -51.54 3.50
C VAL A 376 -52.29 -50.94 4.89
N LYS A 377 -52.71 -51.62 5.96
CA LYS A 377 -52.43 -51.15 7.33
C LYS A 377 -50.95 -51.22 7.66
N GLU A 378 -50.25 -52.27 7.23
CA GLU A 378 -48.81 -52.42 7.42
C GLU A 378 -48.06 -51.31 6.66
N PHE A 379 -48.39 -51.11 5.39
CA PHE A 379 -47.82 -50.05 4.56
C PHE A 379 -48.04 -48.66 5.14
N LEU A 380 -49.24 -48.38 5.68
CA LEU A 380 -49.51 -47.10 6.35
C LEU A 380 -48.68 -46.92 7.64
N ARG A 381 -48.36 -48.00 8.36
CA ARG A 381 -47.45 -47.92 9.51
C ARG A 381 -46.02 -47.67 9.06
N GLU A 382 -45.54 -48.38 8.06
CA GLU A 382 -44.20 -48.19 7.49
C GLU A 382 -44.04 -46.78 6.94
N MET A 383 -45.00 -46.29 6.18
CA MET A 383 -45.00 -44.92 5.65
C MET A 383 -44.99 -43.88 6.78
N ARG A 384 -45.71 -44.12 7.88
CA ARG A 384 -45.67 -43.24 9.05
C ARG A 384 -44.30 -43.26 9.73
N VAL A 385 -43.69 -44.44 9.89
CA VAL A 385 -42.36 -44.59 10.49
C VAL A 385 -41.31 -43.92 9.61
N LEU A 386 -41.31 -44.18 8.31
CA LEU A 386 -40.41 -43.55 7.34
C LEU A 386 -40.61 -42.03 7.29
N SER A 387 -41.85 -41.54 7.34
CA SER A 387 -42.15 -40.10 7.42
C SER A 387 -41.59 -39.48 8.70
N HIS A 388 -41.73 -40.16 9.84
CA HIS A 388 -41.19 -39.68 11.11
C HIS A 388 -39.66 -39.68 11.13
N GLN A 389 -39.04 -40.74 10.61
CA GLN A 389 -37.58 -40.84 10.46
C GLN A 389 -37.05 -39.74 9.52
N SER A 390 -37.65 -39.56 8.36
CA SER A 390 -37.31 -38.51 7.39
C SER A 390 -37.44 -37.12 8.00
N SER A 391 -38.56 -36.83 8.67
CA SER A 391 -38.74 -35.56 9.39
C SER A 391 -37.66 -35.33 10.45
N SER A 392 -37.24 -36.37 11.18
CA SER A 392 -36.20 -36.26 12.20
C SER A 392 -34.81 -35.94 11.63
N VAL A 393 -34.52 -36.43 10.41
CA VAL A 393 -33.26 -36.17 9.71
C VAL A 393 -33.24 -34.73 9.21
N TYR A 394 -34.33 -34.26 8.61
CA TYR A 394 -34.43 -32.86 8.17
C TYR A 394 -34.31 -31.87 9.34
N VAL A 395 -34.93 -32.18 10.49
CA VAL A 395 -34.81 -31.33 11.69
C VAL A 395 -33.37 -31.28 12.19
N ARG A 396 -32.66 -32.43 12.24
CA ARG A 396 -31.24 -32.47 12.62
C ARG A 396 -30.35 -31.69 11.66
N GLN A 397 -30.54 -31.89 10.36
CA GLN A 397 -29.76 -31.17 9.34
C GLN A 397 -30.02 -29.65 9.40
N ALA A 398 -31.26 -29.22 9.63
CA ALA A 398 -31.59 -27.81 9.82
C ALA A 398 -30.94 -27.23 11.09
N GLU A 399 -30.85 -28.01 12.17
CA GLU A 399 -30.17 -27.61 13.40
C GLU A 399 -28.65 -27.47 13.20
N GLU A 400 -28.02 -28.40 12.51
CA GLU A 400 -26.59 -28.35 12.15
C GLU A 400 -26.26 -27.14 11.26
N LEU A 401 -27.08 -26.89 10.23
CA LEU A 401 -26.97 -25.70 9.39
C LEU A 401 -27.21 -24.41 10.19
N GLY A 402 -28.11 -24.43 11.17
CA GLY A 402 -28.32 -23.32 12.10
C GLY A 402 -27.10 -23.05 12.99
N GLN A 403 -26.45 -24.10 13.49
CA GLN A 403 -25.24 -23.98 14.31
C GLN A 403 -24.04 -23.46 13.51
N THR A 404 -23.85 -23.95 12.28
CA THR A 404 -22.78 -23.45 11.39
C THR A 404 -23.02 -21.99 11.02
N THR A 405 -24.26 -21.60 10.71
CA THR A 405 -24.63 -20.20 10.45
C THR A 405 -24.29 -19.31 11.65
N LYS A 406 -24.62 -19.74 12.87
CA LYS A 406 -24.28 -18.98 14.10
C LYS A 406 -22.76 -18.85 14.30
N ARG A 407 -21.99 -19.91 14.07
CA ARG A 407 -20.52 -19.88 14.13
C ARG A 407 -19.93 -18.90 13.12
N LEU A 408 -20.35 -18.98 11.86
CA LEU A 408 -19.91 -18.07 10.81
C LEU A 408 -20.28 -16.61 11.13
N GLN A 409 -21.46 -16.36 11.69
CA GLN A 409 -21.85 -15.01 12.14
C GLN A 409 -20.94 -14.48 13.25
N GLN A 410 -20.55 -15.33 14.21
CA GLN A 410 -19.59 -14.96 15.26
C GLN A 410 -18.21 -14.66 14.68
N GLU A 411 -17.71 -15.48 13.76
CA GLU A 411 -16.44 -15.26 13.08
C GLU A 411 -16.43 -13.94 12.30
N VAL A 412 -17.49 -13.67 11.52
CA VAL A 412 -17.63 -12.38 10.79
C VAL A 412 -17.64 -11.20 11.76
N TYR A 413 -18.32 -11.33 12.90
CA TYR A 413 -18.33 -10.30 13.94
C TYR A 413 -16.93 -10.06 14.53
N GLU A 414 -16.20 -11.12 14.85
CA GLU A 414 -14.82 -11.03 15.33
C GLU A 414 -13.90 -10.40 14.28
N TRP A 415 -13.96 -10.85 13.03
CA TRP A 415 -13.16 -10.30 11.93
C TRP A 415 -13.46 -8.83 11.70
N ARG A 416 -14.72 -8.41 11.87
CA ARG A 416 -15.11 -7.00 11.78
C ARG A 416 -14.50 -6.17 12.90
N ILE A 417 -14.48 -6.68 14.13
CA ILE A 417 -13.81 -6.01 15.26
C ILE A 417 -12.31 -5.92 14.98
N ARG A 418 -11.67 -7.03 14.60
CA ARG A 418 -10.23 -7.07 14.29
C ARG A 418 -9.88 -6.10 13.17
N TYR A 419 -10.68 -6.03 12.12
CA TYR A 419 -10.52 -5.07 11.03
C TYR A 419 -10.61 -3.62 11.52
N VAL A 420 -11.62 -3.29 12.34
CA VAL A 420 -11.76 -1.94 12.89
C VAL A 420 -10.57 -1.59 13.80
N CYS A 421 -10.16 -2.49 14.68
CA CYS A 421 -8.97 -2.30 15.53
C CYS A 421 -7.70 -2.10 14.70
N ALA A 422 -7.46 -2.93 13.68
CA ALA A 422 -6.29 -2.81 12.81
C ALA A 422 -6.33 -1.53 11.97
N LYS A 423 -7.52 -1.13 11.48
CA LYS A 423 -7.71 0.13 10.74
C LYS A 423 -7.46 1.34 11.62
N GLU A 424 -7.89 1.31 12.86
CA GLU A 424 -7.65 2.39 13.82
C GLU A 424 -6.18 2.45 14.22
N GLN A 425 -5.53 1.30 14.42
CA GLN A 425 -4.09 1.22 14.61
C GLN A 425 -3.33 1.80 13.42
N LEU A 426 -3.69 1.44 12.18
CA LEU A 426 -3.09 1.99 10.97
C LEU A 426 -3.33 3.50 10.85
N ARG A 427 -4.50 3.99 11.23
CA ARG A 427 -4.76 5.44 11.29
C ARG A 427 -3.90 6.13 12.34
N SER A 428 -3.73 5.53 13.52
CA SER A 428 -2.90 6.10 14.59
C SER A 428 -1.42 6.10 14.23
N THR A 429 -0.92 5.07 13.54
CA THR A 429 0.47 4.98 13.07
C THR A 429 0.72 5.87 11.86
N CYS A 430 -0.25 5.99 10.95
CA CYS A 430 -0.18 6.96 9.85
C CYS A 430 -0.38 8.41 10.31
N ALA A 431 -1.07 8.66 11.42
CA ALA A 431 -1.16 9.98 12.05
C ALA A 431 0.14 10.34 12.79
N SER A 432 0.86 9.34 13.34
CA SER A 432 2.17 9.56 13.96
C SER A 432 3.34 9.57 12.96
N SER A 433 3.15 9.03 11.76
CA SER A 433 4.16 8.94 10.70
C SER A 433 3.80 9.87 9.54
N VAL A 434 3.96 11.18 9.77
CA VAL A 434 4.29 12.10 8.68
C VAL A 434 5.74 11.80 8.29
N GLU A 435 5.97 11.71 6.97
CA GLU A 435 7.28 11.57 6.30
C GLU A 435 7.91 10.17 6.25
N LEU A 436 7.68 9.46 5.12
CA LEU A 436 8.69 9.02 4.12
C LEU A 436 8.26 7.68 3.47
N GLY A 437 7.73 7.75 2.24
CA GLY A 437 7.47 6.57 1.41
C GLY A 437 7.10 6.97 -0.03
N PRO A 438 7.68 6.34 -1.08
CA PRO A 438 7.77 6.93 -2.41
C PRO A 438 6.52 6.72 -3.28
N GLU A 439 6.16 7.78 -3.99
CA GLU A 439 5.66 7.82 -5.38
C GLU A 439 4.70 6.69 -5.82
N HIS A 440 3.41 6.88 -5.54
CA HIS A 440 2.36 6.39 -6.44
C HIS A 440 1.58 7.58 -6.99
N LYS A 441 1.68 7.77 -8.31
CA LYS A 441 0.90 8.74 -9.10
C LYS A 441 -0.59 8.46 -8.96
N ALA A 442 -1.25 9.05 -7.97
CA ALA A 442 -2.69 9.15 -7.93
C ALA A 442 -3.08 10.51 -7.33
N ILE A 443 -3.59 11.38 -8.22
CA ILE A 443 -4.38 12.57 -7.93
C ILE A 443 -3.66 13.60 -7.03
N LYS A 444 -3.12 14.66 -7.66
CA LYS A 444 -2.83 15.93 -6.99
C LYS A 444 -4.12 16.52 -6.41
N LEU A 445 -4.54 16.02 -5.26
CA LEU A 445 -5.26 16.83 -4.28
C LEU A 445 -4.18 17.63 -3.57
N ASP A 446 -4.27 18.95 -3.70
CA ASP A 446 -3.45 19.92 -2.99
C ASP A 446 -3.63 19.68 -1.48
N ARG A 447 -2.84 18.75 -0.93
CA ARG A 447 -2.83 18.33 0.48
C ARG A 447 -1.99 19.30 1.30
N GLY A 448 -2.02 20.58 0.92
CA GLY A 448 -1.36 21.71 1.57
C GLY A 448 -2.34 22.49 2.45
N LYS A 449 -3.03 21.81 3.36
CA LYS A 449 -3.70 22.40 4.53
C LYS A 449 -4.00 21.25 5.49
N CYS A 450 -3.08 21.03 6.42
CA CYS A 450 -3.36 20.28 7.62
C CYS A 450 -4.58 20.94 8.29
N LEU A 451 -5.74 20.28 8.23
CA LEU A 451 -7.00 20.70 8.89
C LEU A 451 -7.03 20.24 10.36
N ALA A 452 -5.87 20.09 11.00
CA ALA A 452 -5.75 19.86 12.42
C ALA A 452 -5.04 21.08 13.01
N ASP A 453 -5.85 22.09 13.34
CA ASP A 453 -5.44 23.23 14.15
C ASP A 453 -6.06 22.99 15.53
N ASP A 454 -5.30 23.16 16.62
CA ASP A 454 -5.70 22.90 18.02
C ASP A 454 -6.93 23.71 18.50
N HIS A 455 -7.52 24.54 17.62
CA HIS A 455 -8.70 25.36 17.84
C HIS A 455 -9.82 25.12 16.81
N GLY A 456 -9.94 23.92 16.25
CA GLY A 456 -11.02 23.57 15.33
C GLY A 456 -12.43 23.75 15.93
N LEU A 457 -13.40 24.09 15.08
CA LEU A 457 -14.69 24.69 15.50
C LEU A 457 -15.89 23.73 15.48
N VAL A 458 -15.71 22.51 14.95
CA VAL A 458 -16.73 21.45 14.88
C VAL A 458 -16.11 20.15 15.39
N LYS A 459 -16.82 19.46 16.30
CA LYS A 459 -16.34 18.20 16.90
C LYS A 459 -16.32 17.09 15.85
N ASP A 460 -15.22 16.34 15.81
CA ASP A 460 -15.05 15.17 14.92
C ASP A 460 -16.18 14.12 15.08
N ILE A 461 -16.78 14.06 16.28
CA ILE A 461 -17.95 13.21 16.57
C ILE A 461 -19.13 13.53 15.64
N HIS A 462 -19.39 14.81 15.35
CA HIS A 462 -20.53 15.18 14.49
C HIS A 462 -20.25 14.93 13.01
N VAL A 463 -18.98 15.02 12.59
CA VAL A 463 -18.54 14.69 11.23
C VAL A 463 -18.64 13.18 10.99
N THR A 464 -18.20 12.37 11.95
CA THR A 464 -18.29 10.90 11.89
C THR A 464 -19.75 10.40 11.99
N GLU A 465 -20.59 11.03 12.81
CA GLU A 465 -22.04 10.79 12.86
C GLU A 465 -22.71 11.07 11.50
N PHE A 466 -22.36 12.19 10.87
CA PHE A 466 -22.87 12.56 9.54
C PHE A 466 -22.44 11.56 8.46
N GLN A 467 -21.16 11.17 8.45
CA GLN A 467 -20.62 10.21 7.49
C GLN A 467 -21.31 8.85 7.63
N THR A 468 -21.48 8.36 8.86
CA THR A 468 -22.20 7.12 9.15
C THR A 468 -23.69 7.21 8.77
N ALA A 469 -24.31 8.38 8.92
CA ALA A 469 -25.72 8.59 8.54
C ALA A 469 -25.92 8.57 7.02
N ILE A 470 -24.98 9.13 6.24
CA ILE A 470 -25.00 9.04 4.77
C ILE A 470 -24.84 7.60 4.29
N ASP A 471 -23.88 6.86 4.84
CA ASP A 471 -23.63 5.48 4.45
C ASP A 471 -24.86 4.59 4.72
N LYS A 472 -25.52 4.81 5.86
CA LYS A 472 -26.80 4.16 6.19
C LYS A 472 -27.92 4.52 5.21
N LEU A 473 -28.02 5.79 4.80
CA LEU A 473 -29.01 6.24 3.83
C LEU A 473 -28.81 5.58 2.46
N LEU A 474 -27.58 5.58 1.94
CA LEU A 474 -27.28 4.99 0.64
C LEU A 474 -27.45 3.47 0.64
N HIS A 475 -27.09 2.79 1.73
CA HIS A 475 -27.33 1.36 1.87
C HIS A 475 -28.83 1.04 1.91
N LYS A 476 -29.62 1.85 2.63
CA LYS A 476 -31.05 1.64 2.74
C LYS A 476 -31.80 1.95 1.44
N ALA A 477 -31.34 2.95 0.69
CA ALA A 477 -31.89 3.29 -0.61
C ALA A 477 -31.65 2.20 -1.68
N ARG A 478 -30.62 1.36 -1.51
CA ARG A 478 -30.31 0.22 -2.41
C ARG A 478 -31.02 -1.08 -2.02
N THR A 479 -31.61 -1.15 -0.84
CA THR A 479 -32.28 -2.35 -0.29
C THR A 479 -33.82 -2.24 -0.35
N ASP A 480 -34.34 -1.26 -1.11
CA ASP A 480 -35.75 -1.07 -1.47
C ASP A 480 -36.80 -1.04 -0.33
N ASP A 481 -36.40 -0.72 0.90
CA ASP A 481 -37.34 -0.52 2.02
C ASP A 481 -37.65 0.96 2.24
N SER A 482 -38.77 1.37 1.62
CA SER A 482 -39.25 2.75 1.47
C SER A 482 -39.45 3.49 2.80
N GLY A 483 -39.86 2.80 3.87
CA GLY A 483 -40.08 3.42 5.18
C GLY A 483 -38.76 3.78 5.88
N SER A 484 -37.76 2.91 5.72
CA SER A 484 -36.48 3.07 6.39
C SER A 484 -35.54 4.07 5.69
N VAL A 485 -35.72 4.33 4.38
CA VAL A 485 -35.01 5.41 3.67
C VAL A 485 -35.35 6.77 4.29
N ILE A 486 -36.64 7.02 4.59
CA ILE A 486 -37.11 8.27 5.19
C ILE A 486 -36.49 8.46 6.59
N ASP A 487 -36.40 7.40 7.39
CA ASP A 487 -35.78 7.44 8.71
C ASP A 487 -34.27 7.66 8.63
N ALA A 488 -33.60 7.09 7.63
CA ALA A 488 -32.18 7.34 7.40
C ALA A 488 -31.92 8.82 7.02
N VAL A 489 -32.78 9.44 6.19
CA VAL A 489 -32.67 10.89 5.87
C VAL A 489 -32.84 11.76 7.11
N LYS A 490 -33.76 11.41 8.02
CA LYS A 490 -33.93 12.15 9.28
C LYS A 490 -32.64 12.17 10.09
N SER A 491 -31.94 11.03 10.15
CA SER A 491 -30.63 10.92 10.80
C SER A 491 -29.60 11.86 10.17
N VAL A 492 -29.51 11.88 8.83
CA VAL A 492 -28.62 12.81 8.11
C VAL A 492 -28.95 14.26 8.46
N VAL A 493 -30.23 14.65 8.40
CA VAL A 493 -30.67 16.03 8.70
C VAL A 493 -30.33 16.43 10.14
N VAL A 494 -30.45 15.52 11.11
CA VAL A 494 -30.06 15.78 12.50
C VAL A 494 -28.56 16.03 12.61
N SER A 495 -27.72 15.22 11.96
CA SER A 495 -26.26 15.44 11.94
C SER A 495 -25.87 16.74 11.22
N VAL A 496 -26.54 17.09 10.11
CA VAL A 496 -26.33 18.38 9.42
C VAL A 496 -26.68 19.57 10.33
N ARG A 497 -27.77 19.47 11.10
CA ARG A 497 -28.15 20.51 12.06
C ARG A 497 -27.12 20.67 13.17
N ARG A 498 -26.59 19.57 13.71
CA ARG A 498 -25.51 19.60 14.72
C ARG A 498 -24.25 20.27 14.18
N ILE A 499 -23.78 19.87 13.00
CA ILE A 499 -22.62 20.48 12.33
C ILE A 499 -22.85 21.98 12.07
N THR A 500 -24.04 22.33 11.58
CA THR A 500 -24.38 23.73 11.28
C THR A 500 -24.45 24.56 12.56
N HIS A 501 -24.97 24.01 13.65
CA HIS A 501 -25.05 24.67 14.96
C HIS A 501 -23.66 24.87 15.58
N ASP A 502 -22.79 23.86 15.56
CA ASP A 502 -21.41 24.00 16.02
C ASP A 502 -20.65 25.07 15.23
N ALA A 503 -20.85 25.10 13.90
CA ALA A 503 -20.32 26.15 13.07
C ALA A 503 -20.90 27.56 13.39
N THR A 504 -22.02 27.66 14.10
CA THR A 504 -22.63 28.94 14.55
C THR A 504 -22.13 29.42 15.89
N VAL A 505 -21.99 28.51 16.86
CA VAL A 505 -21.61 28.86 18.23
C VAL A 505 -20.14 29.25 18.32
N SER A 506 -19.31 28.68 17.46
CA SER A 506 -17.85 28.82 17.54
C SER A 506 -17.26 30.08 16.88
N ARG A 507 -18.07 31.02 16.34
CA ARG A 507 -17.57 32.30 15.76
C ARG A 507 -18.46 33.47 16.16
N SER A 508 -18.06 34.24 17.17
CA SER A 508 -18.79 35.43 17.63
C SER A 508 -18.29 36.77 17.08
N ASP A 509 -17.17 36.87 16.37
CA ASP A 509 -16.64 38.19 15.96
C ASP A 509 -15.97 38.21 14.57
N GLY A 510 -16.40 39.15 13.73
CA GLY A 510 -15.62 39.71 12.60
C GLY A 510 -15.81 39.10 11.19
N GLU A 511 -16.23 39.96 10.25
CA GLU A 511 -16.11 39.99 8.76
C GLU A 511 -16.50 38.75 7.90
N ASP A 512 -16.38 37.51 8.37
CA ASP A 512 -16.71 36.29 7.60
C ASP A 512 -18.18 35.84 7.69
N SER A 513 -19.02 36.59 8.41
CA SER A 513 -20.44 36.28 8.63
C SER A 513 -21.25 36.17 7.33
N ALA A 514 -20.94 37.00 6.33
CA ALA A 514 -21.65 36.99 5.05
C ALA A 514 -21.35 35.74 4.20
N LEU A 515 -20.07 35.32 4.12
CA LEU A 515 -19.68 34.09 3.43
C LEU A 515 -20.21 32.86 4.15
N GLN A 516 -20.23 32.88 5.48
CA GLN A 516 -20.79 31.79 6.28
C GLN A 516 -22.31 31.70 6.14
N ALA A 517 -23.03 32.83 6.11
CA ALA A 517 -24.47 32.86 5.83
C ALA A 517 -24.78 32.30 4.44
N LYS A 518 -23.94 32.60 3.44
CA LYS A 518 -24.04 32.03 2.09
C LYS A 518 -23.83 30.51 2.10
N LEU A 519 -22.76 30.02 2.73
CA LEU A 519 -22.47 28.58 2.84
C LEU A 519 -23.58 27.84 3.61
N ARG A 520 -24.17 28.44 4.65
CA ARG A 520 -25.33 27.89 5.37
C ARG A 520 -26.59 27.84 4.50
N GLY A 521 -26.80 28.85 3.67
CA GLY A 521 -27.86 28.85 2.66
C GLY A 521 -27.68 27.72 1.64
N GLU A 522 -26.44 27.48 1.21
CA GLU A 522 -26.08 26.37 0.31
C GLU A 522 -26.29 25.00 0.97
N VAL A 523 -25.87 24.81 2.23
CA VAL A 523 -26.13 23.58 3.01
C VAL A 523 -27.64 23.35 3.18
N SER A 524 -28.42 24.40 3.45
CA SER A 524 -29.88 24.31 3.59
C SER A 524 -30.55 23.92 2.26
N SER A 525 -30.11 24.53 1.15
CA SER A 525 -30.58 24.20 -0.20
C SER A 525 -30.22 22.77 -0.62
N ALA A 526 -29.00 22.31 -0.32
CA ALA A 526 -28.55 20.95 -0.56
C ALA A 526 -29.35 19.94 0.27
N THR A 527 -29.61 20.24 1.53
CA THR A 527 -30.43 19.40 2.43
C THR A 527 -31.87 19.25 1.92
N ASN A 528 -32.51 20.36 1.53
CA ASN A 528 -33.87 20.34 0.97
C ASN A 528 -33.95 19.56 -0.35
N SER A 529 -32.85 19.50 -1.09
CA SER A 529 -32.79 18.72 -2.31
C SER A 529 -32.55 17.24 -2.06
N LEU A 530 -31.73 16.91 -1.06
CA LEU A 530 -31.57 15.53 -0.59
C LEU A 530 -32.91 14.98 -0.08
N ILE A 531 -33.61 15.73 0.76
CA ILE A 531 -34.94 15.32 1.28
C ILE A 531 -35.89 15.02 0.12
N ARG A 532 -35.96 15.89 -0.90
CA ARG A 532 -36.80 15.65 -2.09
C ARG A 532 -36.38 14.41 -2.88
N ALA A 533 -35.08 14.23 -3.12
CA ALA A 533 -34.56 13.06 -3.82
C ALA A 533 -34.86 11.76 -3.06
N SER A 534 -34.70 11.75 -1.74
CA SER A 534 -34.96 10.58 -0.91
C SER A 534 -36.45 10.28 -0.74
N MET A 535 -37.31 11.31 -0.64
CA MET A 535 -38.77 11.12 -0.63
C MET A 535 -39.26 10.55 -1.96
N ASN A 536 -38.72 11.03 -3.09
CA ASN A 536 -39.03 10.48 -4.40
C ASN A 536 -38.46 9.07 -4.59
N CYS A 537 -37.31 8.76 -3.98
CA CYS A 537 -36.75 7.41 -3.94
C CYS A 537 -37.64 6.43 -3.16
N ALA A 538 -38.13 6.85 -2.00
CA ALA A 538 -39.07 6.07 -1.19
C ALA A 538 -40.43 5.91 -1.87
N ALA A 539 -40.95 6.96 -2.53
CA ALA A 539 -42.20 6.89 -3.28
C ALA A 539 -42.07 6.07 -4.58
N GLY A 540 -40.86 5.98 -5.13
CA GLY A 540 -40.58 5.32 -6.40
C GLY A 540 -40.43 3.80 -6.32
N ALA A 541 -40.40 3.19 -5.14
CA ALA A 541 -40.37 1.73 -4.91
C ALA A 541 -39.49 0.93 -5.90
N GLY A 542 -38.24 1.36 -6.08
CA GLY A 542 -37.25 0.73 -6.99
C GLY A 542 -37.16 1.33 -8.41
N LEU A 543 -38.09 2.22 -8.81
CA LEU A 543 -38.10 2.88 -10.13
C LEU A 543 -37.44 4.27 -10.14
N TYR A 544 -37.08 4.81 -8.98
CA TYR A 544 -36.38 6.09 -8.90
C TYR A 544 -34.90 5.90 -9.23
N PRO A 545 -34.31 6.66 -10.16
CA PRO A 545 -32.90 6.52 -10.51
C PRO A 545 -32.02 6.91 -9.33
N LEU A 546 -31.33 5.92 -8.74
CA LEU A 546 -30.45 6.09 -7.57
C LEU A 546 -29.29 7.08 -7.81
N SER A 547 -28.94 7.35 -9.07
CA SER A 547 -27.96 8.37 -9.45
C SER A 547 -28.37 9.79 -9.07
N LEU A 548 -29.67 10.10 -9.07
CA LEU A 548 -30.17 11.41 -8.61
C LEU A 548 -30.07 11.56 -7.09
N LEU A 549 -30.27 10.46 -6.35
CA LEU A 549 -30.07 10.44 -4.90
C LEU A 549 -28.59 10.61 -4.56
N ASP A 550 -27.72 9.88 -5.25
CA ASP A 550 -26.27 9.95 -5.04
C ASP A 550 -25.70 11.34 -5.39
N ALA A 551 -26.19 11.95 -6.48
CA ALA A 551 -25.84 13.33 -6.83
C ALA A 551 -26.30 14.34 -5.76
N ALA A 552 -27.48 14.14 -5.16
CA ALA A 552 -27.97 14.99 -4.07
C ALA A 552 -27.15 14.84 -2.78
N VAL A 553 -26.75 13.60 -2.45
CA VAL A 553 -25.85 13.29 -1.33
C VAL A 553 -24.47 13.93 -1.55
N SER A 554 -23.89 13.77 -2.75
CA SER A 554 -22.60 14.37 -3.11
C SER A 554 -22.61 15.89 -2.99
N ARG A 555 -23.68 16.55 -3.44
CA ARG A 555 -23.84 18.01 -3.27
C ARG A 555 -23.96 18.45 -1.82
N LEU A 556 -24.64 17.67 -0.97
CA LEU A 556 -24.73 17.96 0.46
C LEU A 556 -23.38 17.76 1.15
N ALA A 557 -22.66 16.67 0.84
CA ALA A 557 -21.33 16.42 1.36
C ALA A 557 -20.35 17.52 0.94
N GLY A 558 -20.40 17.98 -0.32
CA GLY A 558 -19.62 19.12 -0.80
C GLY A 558 -19.94 20.44 -0.09
N ALA A 559 -21.22 20.73 0.15
CA ALA A 559 -21.63 21.94 0.88
C ALA A 559 -21.18 21.91 2.35
N ILE A 560 -21.26 20.75 3.01
CA ILE A 560 -20.78 20.56 4.38
C ILE A 560 -19.26 20.60 4.44
N PHE A 561 -18.57 20.00 3.47
CA PHE A 561 -17.12 20.13 3.36
C PHE A 561 -16.70 21.58 3.12
N GLY A 562 -17.43 22.35 2.32
CA GLY A 562 -17.24 23.80 2.17
C GLY A 562 -17.45 24.57 3.48
N LEU A 563 -18.40 24.14 4.32
CA LEU A 563 -18.61 24.69 5.66
C LEU A 563 -17.51 24.29 6.65
N LEU A 564 -16.93 23.08 6.52
CA LEU A 564 -15.90 22.51 7.39
C LEU A 564 -14.45 22.85 6.98
N LEU A 565 -14.22 23.24 5.73
CA LEU A 565 -12.95 23.80 5.23
C LEU A 565 -12.51 25.07 5.98
N VAL A 566 -13.36 25.56 6.88
CA VAL A 566 -13.14 26.64 7.84
C VAL A 566 -12.52 26.15 9.18
N LYS A 567 -12.01 24.90 9.24
CA LYS A 567 -11.23 24.22 10.32
C LYS A 567 -12.04 23.31 11.26
N VAL A 568 -11.68 22.02 11.30
CA VAL A 568 -12.28 20.91 12.08
C VAL A 568 -11.45 20.63 13.34
N GLN A 569 -12.07 20.30 14.48
CA GLN A 569 -11.36 19.98 15.74
C GLN A 569 -11.10 18.47 15.86
N THR A 570 -9.91 18.08 16.30
CA THR A 570 -9.65 16.74 16.86
C THR A 570 -9.94 16.75 18.36
N THR A 571 -10.89 15.93 18.81
CA THR A 571 -11.21 15.80 20.25
C THR A 571 -10.29 14.73 20.87
N PRO A 572 -9.51 15.02 21.92
CA PRO A 572 -8.77 13.98 22.64
C PRO A 572 -9.71 13.14 23.51
N ALA A 573 -9.39 11.84 23.61
CA ALA A 573 -10.13 10.81 24.35
C ALA A 573 -10.07 10.97 25.87
#